data_AF-A0AAD7IWT4-F1
#
_entry.id   AF-A0AAD7IWT4-F1
#
_cell.length_a   1.000
_cell.length_b   1.000
_cell.length_c   1.000
_cell.angle_alpha   90.00
_cell.angle_beta   90.00
_cell.angle_gamma   90.00
#
_symmetry.space_group_name_H-M   'P 1'
#
loop_
_entity.id
_entity.type
_entity.pdbx_description
1 polymer ?
#
loop_
_entity_poly.entity_id
_entity_poly.type
_entity_poly.pdbx_seq_one_letter_code
_entity_poly.pdbx_strand_id
1 'polypeptide(L)'
;ENLDNTIAGDQDHHIRHAAIGVVENECPFNSATALEIFCDASQEIKTAGVVPTGFGVAESEWEGTFYGETEMVKIGRKDVEIALPFEVWWPRAVTWAQGLEIMSRI
;
A
#
# COMPACT_ATOMS: atom_id res chain seq x y z
N GLU A 1 30.63 23.73 -21.78
CA GLU A 1 30.08 23.89 -20.42
C GLU A 1 29.59 22.55 -19.92
N ASN A 2 29.89 22.21 -18.68
CA ASN A 2 29.71 20.88 -18.11
C ASN A 2 28.26 20.74 -17.64
N LEU A 3 27.47 19.92 -18.35
CA LEU A 3 26.05 19.65 -18.07
C LEU A 3 25.83 19.24 -16.61
N ASP A 4 26.80 18.53 -16.04
CA ASP A 4 26.83 18.06 -14.66
C ASP A 4 26.78 19.21 -13.64
N ASN A 5 27.43 20.34 -13.93
CA ASN A 5 27.41 21.52 -13.04
C ASN A 5 26.05 22.23 -13.09
N THR A 6 25.37 22.21 -14.24
CA THR A 6 24.03 22.80 -14.38
C THR A 6 22.99 21.95 -13.63
N ILE A 7 23.05 20.63 -13.76
CA ILE A 7 22.15 19.69 -13.07
C ILE A 7 22.33 19.79 -11.54
N ALA A 8 23.58 19.84 -11.06
CA ALA A 8 23.86 19.98 -9.63
C ALA A 8 23.33 21.32 -9.05
N GLY A 9 23.49 22.42 -9.79
CA GLY A 9 22.97 23.73 -9.39
C GLY A 9 21.44 23.81 -9.34
N ASP A 10 20.74 23.14 -10.26
CA ASP A 10 19.27 23.14 -10.32
C ASP A 10 18.62 22.30 -9.20
N GLN A 11 19.32 21.31 -8.64
CA GLN A 11 18.79 20.48 -7.55
C GLN A 11 18.96 21.10 -6.15
N ASP A 12 19.99 21.92 -5.96
CA ASP A 12 20.38 22.47 -4.65
C ASP A 12 19.29 23.36 -4.02
N HIS A 13 18.47 24.01 -4.85
CA HIS A 13 17.44 24.94 -4.37
C HIS A 13 16.13 24.28 -3.90
N HIS A 14 15.88 23.02 -4.31
CA HIS A 14 14.59 22.35 -4.13
C HIS A 14 14.56 21.33 -2.98
N ILE A 15 15.72 20.96 -2.42
CA ILE A 15 15.80 20.01 -1.30
C ILE A 15 16.18 20.77 -0.02
N ARG A 16 15.18 21.36 0.66
CA ARG A 16 15.37 22.23 1.84
C ARG A 16 15.15 21.54 3.19
N HIS A 17 14.80 20.27 3.20
CA HIS A 17 14.63 19.51 4.43
C HIS A 17 15.86 18.64 4.68
N ALA A 18 16.29 18.57 5.94
CA ALA A 18 17.26 17.57 6.36
C ALA A 18 16.79 16.18 5.90
N ALA A 19 17.72 15.31 5.53
CA ALA A 19 17.39 13.93 5.20
C ALA A 19 16.56 13.35 6.35
N ILE A 20 15.34 12.90 6.03
CA ILE A 20 14.51 12.19 7.00
C ILE A 20 15.30 10.95 7.40
N GLY A 21 15.43 10.71 8.70
CA GLY A 21 16.04 9.49 9.21
C GLY A 21 15.28 8.30 8.63
N VAL A 22 15.87 7.65 7.63
CA VAL A 22 15.31 6.46 7.03
C VAL A 22 15.36 5.40 8.11
N VAL A 23 14.18 4.88 8.49
CA VAL A 23 14.11 3.73 9.39
C VAL A 23 14.98 2.64 8.77
N GLU A 24 15.89 2.06 9.56
CA GLU A 24 16.71 0.95 9.10
C GLU A 24 15.76 -0.10 8.51
N ASN A 25 16.08 -0.61 7.33
CA ASN A 25 15.22 -1.52 6.56
C ASN A 25 15.14 -2.86 7.29
N GLU A 26 14.36 -2.90 8.36
CA GLU A 26 14.12 -4.09 9.16
C GLU A 26 12.98 -4.86 8.51
N CYS A 27 13.30 -6.07 8.08
CA CYS A 27 12.30 -7.05 7.69
C CYS A 27 11.26 -7.17 8.81
N PRO A 28 9.94 -7.08 8.53
CA PRO A 28 8.92 -7.20 9.56
C PRO A 28 8.87 -8.60 10.21
N PHE A 29 9.63 -9.56 9.67
CA PHE A 29 9.73 -10.91 10.18
C PHE A 29 11.01 -11.11 10.99
N ASN A 30 10.86 -11.56 12.23
CA ASN A 30 11.96 -11.82 13.17
C ASN A 30 12.85 -13.02 12.78
N SER A 31 12.48 -13.79 11.75
CA SER A 31 13.25 -14.93 11.26
C SER A 31 12.95 -15.25 9.79
N ALA A 32 13.88 -15.93 9.12
CA ALA A 32 13.67 -16.43 7.75
C ALA A 32 12.50 -17.44 7.68
N THR A 33 12.32 -18.26 8.71
CA THR A 33 11.21 -19.21 8.81
C THR A 33 9.85 -18.52 8.90
N ALA A 34 9.74 -17.41 9.64
CA ALA A 34 8.50 -16.63 9.71
C ALA A 34 8.15 -16.01 8.34
N LEU A 35 9.15 -15.55 7.59
CA LEU A 35 8.96 -15.07 6.23
C LEU A 35 8.50 -16.19 5.27
N GLU A 36 9.07 -17.39 5.38
CA GLU A 36 8.66 -18.56 4.57
C GLU A 36 7.21 -18.94 4.86
N ILE A 37 6.84 -19.04 6.14
CA ILE A 37 5.45 -19.31 6.57
C ILE A 37 4.51 -18.24 6.02
N PHE A 38 4.88 -16.96 6.07
CA PHE A 38 4.09 -15.87 5.50
C PHE A 38 3.89 -16.04 4.00
N CYS A 39 4.96 -16.32 3.25
CA CYS A 39 4.90 -16.49 1.80
C CYS A 39 3.98 -17.65 1.41
N ASP A 40 4.12 -18.79 2.08
CA ASP A 40 3.32 -20.00 1.82
C ASP A 40 1.84 -19.75 2.15
N ALA A 41 1.55 -19.24 3.35
CA ALA A 41 0.17 -18.93 3.76
C ALA A 41 -0.46 -17.85 2.87
N SER A 42 0.31 -16.85 2.43
CA SER A 42 -0.16 -15.79 1.54
C SER A 42 -0.56 -16.35 0.18
N GLN A 43 0.24 -17.28 -0.34
CA GLN A 43 -0.08 -17.94 -1.60
C GLN A 43 -1.33 -18.81 -1.48
N GLU A 44 -1.47 -19.57 -0.40
CA GLU A 44 -2.63 -20.44 -0.16
C GLU A 44 -3.93 -19.62 -0.07
N ILE A 45 -3.97 -18.57 0.74
CA ILE A 45 -5.15 -17.72 0.93
C ILE A 45 -5.54 -16.99 -0.36
N LYS A 46 -4.55 -16.50 -1.13
CA LYS A 46 -4.78 -15.89 -2.45
C LYS A 46 -5.41 -16.88 -3.42
N THR A 47 -4.87 -18.10 -3.50
CA THR A 47 -5.39 -19.15 -4.39
C THR A 47 -6.78 -19.62 -3.97
N ALA A 48 -7.06 -19.65 -2.66
CA ALA A 48 -8.38 -19.99 -2.14
C ALA A 48 -9.44 -18.88 -2.33
N GLY A 49 -9.02 -17.66 -2.68
CA GLY A 49 -9.93 -16.52 -2.88
C GLY A 49 -10.64 -16.07 -1.60
N VAL A 50 -10.01 -16.30 -0.44
CA VAL A 50 -10.60 -15.92 0.86
C VAL A 50 -10.63 -14.40 0.98
N VAL A 51 -11.78 -13.82 1.29
CA VAL A 51 -11.92 -12.38 1.56
C VAL A 51 -11.94 -12.16 3.07
N PRO A 52 -10.89 -11.54 3.65
CA PRO A 52 -10.84 -11.27 5.09
C PRO A 52 -11.92 -10.29 5.56
N THR A 53 -12.40 -10.50 6.78
CA THR A 53 -13.28 -9.56 7.48
C THR A 53 -12.47 -8.71 8.47
N GLY A 54 -12.99 -7.55 8.86
CA GLY A 54 -12.34 -6.59 9.75
C GLY A 54 -11.49 -5.55 9.02
N PHE A 55 -11.49 -5.55 7.68
CA PHE A 55 -10.64 -4.70 6.85
C PHE A 55 -11.44 -3.81 5.88
N GLY A 56 -12.78 -3.86 5.92
CA GLY A 56 -13.65 -3.08 5.04
C GLY A 56 -13.72 -3.58 3.60
N VAL A 57 -13.22 -4.79 3.33
CA VAL A 57 -13.17 -5.39 1.97
C VAL A 57 -14.21 -6.47 1.77
N ALA A 58 -14.84 -6.98 2.84
CA ALA A 58 -15.90 -7.97 2.75
C ALA A 58 -17.25 -7.29 2.55
N GLU A 59 -18.09 -7.85 1.67
CA GLU A 59 -19.43 -7.30 1.36
C GLU A 59 -20.31 -7.13 2.61
N SER A 60 -20.14 -7.99 3.62
CA SER A 60 -20.85 -7.91 4.88
C SER A 60 -20.53 -6.66 5.70
N GLU A 61 -19.44 -5.96 5.38
CA GLU A 61 -18.98 -4.74 6.07
C GLU A 61 -19.49 -3.46 5.41
N TRP A 62 -20.10 -3.54 4.23
CA TRP A 62 -20.49 -2.36 3.46
C TRP A 62 -21.86 -1.80 3.83
N GLU A 63 -22.48 -2.29 4.91
CA GLU A 63 -23.77 -1.80 5.44
C GLU A 63 -24.88 -1.68 4.36
N GLY A 64 -24.88 -2.57 3.37
CA GLY A 64 -25.85 -2.57 2.27
C GLY A 64 -25.51 -1.62 1.10
N THR A 65 -24.30 -1.09 1.08
CA THR A 65 -23.74 -0.28 -0.03
C THR A 65 -22.75 -1.10 -0.87
N PHE A 66 -21.94 -0.41 -1.69
CA PHE A 66 -20.90 -1.01 -2.52
C PHE A 66 -19.53 -0.56 -2.04
N TYR A 67 -18.49 -1.31 -2.41
CA TYR A 67 -17.12 -0.86 -2.25
C TYR A 67 -16.91 0.47 -3.00
N GLY A 68 -16.28 1.45 -2.33
CA GLY A 68 -16.18 2.82 -2.84
C GLY A 68 -15.53 2.90 -4.22
N GLU A 69 -16.21 3.57 -5.16
CA GLU A 69 -15.76 3.73 -6.56
C GLU A 69 -15.11 5.09 -6.83
N THR A 70 -15.17 6.04 -5.89
CA THR A 70 -14.46 7.33 -5.99
C THR A 70 -13.94 7.78 -4.64
N GLU A 71 -12.85 8.56 -4.65
CA GLU A 71 -12.30 9.19 -3.46
C GLU A 71 -11.86 10.63 -3.77
N MET A 72 -12.14 11.56 -2.85
CA MET A 72 -11.70 12.94 -2.96
C MET A 72 -10.31 13.09 -2.35
N VAL A 73 -9.31 13.32 -3.18
CA VAL A 73 -7.92 13.51 -2.76
C VAL A 73 -7.50 14.96 -2.91
N LYS A 74 -6.87 15.51 -1.87
CA LYS A 74 -6.37 16.88 -1.89
C LYS A 74 -5.01 16.96 -2.56
N ILE A 75 -4.95 17.56 -3.75
CA ILE A 75 -3.72 17.82 -4.49
C ILE A 75 -3.37 19.30 -4.36
N GLY A 76 -2.44 19.60 -3.44
CA GLY A 76 -2.07 20.97 -3.08
C GLY A 76 -3.23 21.73 -2.45
N ARG A 77 -3.82 22.67 -3.21
CA ARG A 77 -4.97 23.48 -2.78
C ARG A 77 -6.30 23.06 -3.39
N LYS A 78 -6.33 22.01 -4.21
CA LYS A 78 -7.53 21.55 -4.93
C LYS A 78 -7.92 20.17 -4.44
N ASP A 79 -9.22 19.95 -4.31
CA ASP A 79 -9.78 18.62 -4.12
C ASP A 79 -10.09 18.02 -5.49
N VAL A 80 -9.58 16.83 -5.72
CA VAL A 80 -9.68 16.11 -7.00
C VAL A 80 -10.38 14.79 -6.72
N GLU A 81 -11.46 14.54 -7.44
CA GLU A 81 -12.12 13.24 -7.43
C GLU A 81 -11.29 12.24 -8.25
N ILE A 82 -10.93 11.12 -7.64
CA ILE A 82 -10.21 10.02 -8.28
C ILE A 82 -11.19 8.85 -8.39
N ALA A 83 -11.35 8.33 -9.61
CA ALA A 83 -12.09 7.10 -9.83
C ALA A 83 -11.27 5.90 -9.33
N LEU A 84 -11.93 5.03 -8.59
CA LEU A 84 -11.43 3.77 -8.04
C LEU A 84 -12.26 2.61 -8.59
N PRO A 85 -12.10 2.23 -9.88
CA PRO A 85 -12.88 1.14 -10.47
C PRO A 85 -12.78 -0.15 -9.65
N PHE A 86 -13.94 -0.75 -9.36
CA PHE A 86 -14.05 -1.92 -8.51
C PHE A 86 -13.16 -3.06 -8.98
N GLU A 87 -13.17 -3.36 -10.28
CA GLU A 87 -12.41 -4.46 -10.88
C GLU A 87 -10.88 -4.31 -10.75
N VAL A 88 -10.40 -3.10 -10.45
CA VAL A 88 -8.98 -2.82 -10.23
C VAL A 88 -8.65 -2.74 -8.74
N TRP A 89 -9.44 -1.98 -7.98
CA TRP A 89 -9.08 -1.61 -6.61
C TRP A 89 -9.52 -2.64 -5.58
N TRP A 90 -10.69 -3.25 -5.74
CA TRP A 90 -11.17 -4.24 -4.78
C TRP A 90 -10.26 -5.48 -4.73
N PRO A 91 -9.83 -6.11 -5.86
CA PRO A 91 -8.90 -7.24 -5.80
C PRO A 91 -7.57 -6.90 -5.13
N ARG A 92 -7.09 -5.66 -5.30
CA ARG A 92 -5.85 -5.18 -4.66
C ARG A 92 -6.03 -4.99 -3.15
N ALA A 93 -7.16 -4.42 -2.74
CA ALA A 93 -7.49 -4.25 -1.33
C ALA A 93 -7.66 -5.60 -0.62
N VAL A 94 -8.32 -6.57 -1.27
CA VAL A 94 -8.40 -7.95 -0.77
C VAL A 94 -7.01 -8.56 -0.61
N THR A 95 -6.15 -8.45 -1.61
CA THR A 95 -4.76 -8.95 -1.55
C THR A 95 -3.98 -8.35 -0.38
N TRP A 96 -4.15 -7.05 -0.13
CA TRP A 96 -3.54 -6.36 0.99
C TRP A 96 -4.10 -6.84 2.34
N ALA A 97 -5.42 -6.96 2.47
CA ALA A 97 -6.08 -7.45 3.68
C ALA A 97 -5.65 -8.89 4.01
N GLN A 98 -5.54 -9.76 3.00
CA GLN A 98 -5.05 -11.13 3.17
C GLN A 98 -3.63 -11.14 3.75
N GLY A 99 -2.74 -10.28 3.23
CA GLY A 99 -1.38 -10.13 3.76
C GLY A 99 -1.38 -9.68 5.22
N LEU A 100 -2.17 -8.66 5.56
CA LEU A 100 -2.26 -8.16 6.93
C LEU A 100 -2.83 -9.19 7.91
N GLU A 101 -3.87 -9.91 7.52
CA GLU A 101 -4.46 -10.95 8.36
C GLU A 101 -3.42 -12.03 8.71
N ILE A 102 -2.61 -12.45 7.74
CA ILE A 102 -1.54 -13.43 7.98
C ILE A 102 -0.45 -12.83 8.86
N MET A 103 0.01 -11.61 8.58
CA MET A 103 1.03 -10.93 9.41
C MET A 103 0.56 -10.74 10.85
N SER A 104 -0.74 -10.57 11.11
CA SER A 104 -1.28 -10.46 12.46
C SER A 104 -1.29 -11.77 13.25
N ARG A 105 -1.01 -12.90 12.58
CA ARG A 105 -1.09 -14.27 13.14
C ARG A 105 0.29 -14.97 13.20
N ILE A 106 1.35 -14.37 12.65
CA ILE A 106 2.74 -14.87 12.64
C ILE A 106 3.56 -14.09 13.66
#